data_AF-A0A7W7M659-F1
#
_entry.id   AF-A0A7W7M659-F1
#
_cell.length_a   1.000
_cell.length_b   1.000
_cell.length_c   1.000
_cell.angle_alpha   90.00
_cell.angle_beta   90.00
_cell.angle_gamma   90.00
#
_symmetry.space_group_name_H-M   'P 1'
#
loop_
_entity.id
_entity.type
_entity.pdbx_description
1 polymer ?
#
loop_
_entity_poly.entity_id
_entity_poly.type
_entity_poly.pdbx_seq_one_letter_code
_entity_poly.pdbx_strand_id
1 'polypeptide(L)'
;MGSRHYVGVLGPHGTYRALYRQWGNHPVIEIPLLRADWQDHDRDMAGLLAVYDLTVDGRADSPEIYHGHLDEPTDDMEGLYLIDLDHAGIGFYVPDRARNWRLYSRHLLDGSDDLFTLDGSTIRCTTCAAVDEVRFSTAHTATGSGLDAVVTCTHCGCAETTTPAFTRHRTTGPGKR
;
A
#
# COMPACT_ATOMS: atom_id res chain seq x y z
N MET A 1 -11.88 12.77 13.11
CA MET A 1 -12.66 11.62 12.59
C MET A 1 -11.63 10.69 11.98
N GLY A 2 -11.56 9.43 12.42
CA GLY A 2 -10.59 8.48 11.90
C GLY A 2 -11.00 7.98 10.52
N SER A 3 -10.05 7.90 9.60
CA SER A 3 -10.26 7.36 8.26
C SER A 3 -10.53 5.86 8.34
N ARG A 4 -11.64 5.40 7.73
CA ARG A 4 -12.05 3.99 7.73
C ARG A 4 -11.37 3.25 6.58
N HIS A 5 -10.37 2.44 6.91
CA HIS A 5 -9.61 1.71 5.90
C HIS A 5 -9.76 0.21 6.10
N TYR A 6 -9.64 -0.52 4.98
CA TYR A 6 -9.56 -1.96 4.96
C TYR A 6 -8.18 -2.42 4.51
N VAL A 7 -7.67 -3.48 5.14
CA VAL A 7 -6.50 -4.23 4.66
C VAL A 7 -6.94 -5.63 4.34
N GLY A 8 -6.69 -6.07 3.11
CA GLY A 8 -7.24 -7.29 2.58
C GLY A 8 -6.36 -7.95 1.55
N VAL A 9 -6.90 -9.02 0.97
CA VAL A 9 -6.29 -9.77 -0.13
C VAL A 9 -7.17 -9.62 -1.37
N LEU A 10 -6.53 -9.36 -2.51
CA LEU A 10 -7.19 -9.35 -3.81
C LEU A 10 -7.45 -10.80 -4.23
N GLY A 11 -8.71 -11.12 -4.46
CA GLY A 11 -9.17 -12.38 -5.01
C GLY A 11 -9.35 -12.31 -6.53
N PRO A 12 -9.70 -13.45 -7.15
CA PRO A 12 -9.94 -13.52 -8.57
C PRO A 12 -11.07 -12.58 -9.00
N HIS A 13 -10.96 -12.07 -10.23
CA HIS A 13 -11.95 -11.21 -10.87
C HIS A 13 -12.31 -9.92 -10.13
N GLY A 14 -11.48 -9.45 -9.19
CA GLY A 14 -11.75 -8.22 -8.44
C GLY A 14 -12.59 -8.43 -7.18
N THR A 15 -12.84 -9.69 -6.79
CA THR A 15 -13.31 -10.01 -5.44
C THR A 15 -12.23 -9.68 -4.42
N TYR A 16 -12.61 -9.38 -3.18
CA TYR A 16 -11.66 -9.22 -2.10
C TYR A 16 -12.23 -9.66 -0.75
N ARG A 17 -11.32 -9.95 0.16
CA ARG A 17 -11.59 -10.18 1.58
C ARG A 17 -10.70 -9.25 2.38
N ALA A 18 -11.25 -8.48 3.31
CA ALA A 18 -10.50 -7.48 4.05
C ALA A 18 -10.96 -7.31 5.50
N LEU A 19 -10.02 -6.94 6.36
CA LEU A 19 -10.23 -6.66 7.77
C LEU A 19 -10.42 -5.16 8.00
N TYR A 20 -11.39 -4.78 8.83
CA TYR A 20 -11.58 -3.40 9.30
C TYR A 20 -10.42 -2.88 10.15
N ARG A 21 -9.89 -1.71 9.79
CA ARG A 21 -9.00 -0.93 10.67
C ARG A 21 -9.62 0.43 10.96
N GLN A 22 -9.96 0.64 12.24
CA GLN A 22 -10.69 1.81 12.72
C GLN A 22 -9.90 3.13 12.61
N TRP A 23 -8.57 3.05 12.43
CA TRP A 23 -7.68 4.18 12.16
C TRP A 23 -6.73 3.81 11.03
N GLY A 24 -7.22 3.92 9.79
CA GLY A 24 -6.41 3.68 8.60
C GLY A 24 -5.21 4.62 8.52
N ASN A 25 -4.02 4.08 8.31
CA ASN A 25 -2.85 4.91 8.07
C ASN A 25 -2.87 5.43 6.63
N HIS A 26 -2.23 6.59 6.41
CA HIS A 26 -1.91 7.05 5.06
C HIS A 26 -0.95 6.05 4.38
N PRO A 27 -0.95 5.89 3.03
CA PRO A 27 -0.05 4.96 2.33
C PRO A 27 1.44 5.12 2.68
N VAL A 28 1.85 6.34 3.01
CA VAL A 28 3.21 6.66 3.47
C VAL A 28 3.63 5.86 4.71
N ILE A 29 2.67 5.47 5.56
CA ILE A 29 2.90 4.68 6.78
C ILE A 29 2.42 3.24 6.60
N GLU A 30 1.23 3.03 6.01
CA GLU A 30 0.66 1.68 5.87
C GLU A 30 1.51 0.77 4.98
N ILE A 31 2.03 1.28 3.86
CA ILE A 31 2.82 0.48 2.92
C ILE A 31 4.12 0.01 3.59
N PRO A 32 4.93 0.86 4.26
CA PRO A 32 6.08 0.39 5.02
C PRO A 32 5.75 -0.61 6.13
N LEU A 33 4.62 -0.45 6.85
CA LEU A 33 4.19 -1.42 7.87
C LEU A 33 3.94 -2.81 7.25
N LEU A 34 3.17 -2.86 6.15
CA LEU A 34 2.90 -4.12 5.45
C LEU A 34 4.18 -4.77 4.90
N ARG A 35 5.16 -3.95 4.47
CA ARG A 35 6.49 -4.46 4.05
C ARG A 35 7.26 -5.04 5.23
N ALA A 36 7.25 -4.38 6.39
CA ALA A 36 7.93 -4.85 7.58
C ALA A 36 7.34 -6.18 8.06
N ASP A 37 6.01 -6.26 8.19
CA ASP A 37 5.31 -7.50 8.55
C ASP A 37 5.68 -8.63 7.58
N TRP A 38 5.69 -8.37 6.27
CA TRP A 38 6.06 -9.38 5.28
C TRP A 38 7.51 -9.85 5.43
N GLN A 39 8.43 -8.95 5.75
CA GLN A 39 9.84 -9.27 5.98
C GLN A 39 10.05 -10.09 7.26
N ASP A 40 9.36 -9.74 8.35
CA ASP A 40 9.40 -10.46 9.63
C ASP A 40 8.87 -11.89 9.51
N HIS A 41 8.07 -12.15 8.47
CA HIS A 41 7.56 -13.47 8.11
C HIS A 41 8.32 -14.11 6.95
N ASP A 42 9.64 -13.90 6.87
CA ASP A 42 10.54 -14.54 5.89
C ASP A 42 10.10 -14.34 4.43
N ARG A 43 9.37 -13.25 4.14
CA ARG A 43 8.79 -12.97 2.82
C ARG A 43 7.79 -14.03 2.36
N ASP A 44 7.15 -14.71 3.30
CA ASP A 44 6.07 -15.65 3.05
C ASP A 44 4.71 -14.94 3.03
N MET A 45 3.98 -15.08 1.92
CA MET A 45 2.62 -14.54 1.81
C MET A 45 1.66 -15.24 2.77
N ALA A 46 1.82 -16.55 3.02
CA ALA A 46 0.94 -17.23 3.96
C ALA A 46 1.15 -16.72 5.39
N GLY A 47 2.41 -16.51 5.79
CA GLY A 47 2.77 -15.82 7.03
C GLY A 47 2.15 -14.43 7.15
N LEU A 48 2.31 -13.57 6.13
CA LEU A 48 1.69 -12.25 6.12
C LEU A 48 0.16 -12.32 6.23
N LEU A 49 -0.51 -13.14 5.42
CA LEU A 49 -1.97 -13.27 5.49
C LEU A 49 -2.45 -13.79 6.85
N ALA A 50 -1.66 -14.62 7.54
CA ALA A 50 -1.98 -15.08 8.89
C ALA A 50 -1.97 -13.96 9.93
N VAL A 51 -1.06 -12.97 9.81
CA VAL A 51 -1.05 -11.78 10.68
C VAL A 51 -2.37 -11.02 10.62
N TYR A 52 -2.97 -10.96 9.44
CA TYR A 52 -4.19 -10.21 9.19
C TYR A 52 -5.46 -11.07 9.28
N ASP A 53 -5.35 -12.34 9.68
CA ASP A 53 -6.43 -13.33 9.67
C ASP A 53 -7.14 -13.39 8.29
N LEU A 54 -6.37 -13.31 7.21
CA LEU A 54 -6.85 -13.34 5.81
C LEU A 54 -6.63 -14.70 5.14
N THR A 55 -6.35 -15.75 5.92
CA THR A 55 -5.97 -17.08 5.40
C THR A 55 -7.07 -17.75 4.56
N VAL A 56 -6.66 -18.37 3.45
CA VAL A 56 -7.53 -18.84 2.36
C VAL A 56 -8.50 -19.98 2.76
N ASP A 57 -8.18 -20.75 3.81
CA ASP A 57 -8.94 -21.95 4.20
C ASP A 57 -9.83 -21.78 5.45
N GLY A 58 -9.76 -20.63 6.10
CA GLY A 58 -10.62 -20.31 7.24
C GLY A 58 -11.89 -19.61 6.76
N ARG A 59 -13.04 -20.25 6.92
CA ARG A 59 -14.28 -19.50 7.17
C ARG A 59 -14.04 -18.77 8.49
N ALA A 60 -13.43 -17.60 8.42
CA ALA A 60 -13.29 -16.76 9.59
C ALA A 60 -14.71 -16.35 9.96
N ASP A 61 -15.25 -17.00 11.00
CA ASP A 61 -16.47 -16.58 11.68
C ASP A 61 -16.23 -15.26 12.45
N SER A 62 -15.12 -14.55 12.20
CA SER A 62 -14.88 -13.22 12.72
C SER A 62 -15.81 -12.23 12.01
N PRO A 63 -16.72 -11.56 12.72
CA PRO A 63 -17.64 -10.58 12.14
C PRO A 63 -16.92 -9.33 11.59
N GLU A 64 -15.60 -9.26 11.72
CA GLU A 64 -14.76 -8.13 11.31
C GLU A 64 -14.19 -8.29 9.89
N ILE A 65 -14.39 -9.45 9.26
CA ILE A 65 -13.95 -9.70 7.89
C ILE A 65 -15.05 -9.34 6.90
N TYR A 66 -14.75 -8.34 6.09
CA TYR A 66 -15.58 -7.89 4.99
C TYR A 66 -15.25 -8.66 3.70
N HIS A 67 -16.29 -9.01 2.96
CA HIS A 67 -16.20 -9.57 1.61
C HIS A 67 -16.88 -8.61 0.64
N GLY A 68 -16.26 -8.35 -0.51
CA GLY A 68 -16.88 -7.50 -1.53
C GLY A 68 -16.22 -7.62 -2.89
N HIS A 69 -16.69 -6.79 -3.81
CA HIS A 69 -16.16 -6.68 -5.16
C HIS A 69 -15.71 -5.25 -5.47
N LEU A 70 -14.64 -5.09 -6.27
CA LEU A 70 -14.14 -3.76 -6.65
C LEU A 70 -15.15 -2.96 -7.51
N ASP A 71 -16.04 -3.65 -8.22
CA ASP A 71 -17.10 -3.01 -9.02
C ASP A 71 -18.37 -2.67 -8.21
N GLU A 72 -18.41 -3.04 -6.93
CA GLU A 72 -19.52 -2.67 -6.05
C GLU A 72 -19.31 -1.26 -5.48
N PRO A 73 -20.39 -0.47 -5.30
CA PRO A 73 -20.31 0.80 -4.61
C PRO A 73 -19.80 0.62 -3.17
N THR A 74 -18.91 1.51 -2.74
CA THR A 74 -18.41 1.59 -1.38
C THR A 74 -19.42 2.31 -0.50
N ASP A 75 -19.42 1.98 0.79
CA ASP A 75 -20.11 2.81 1.77
C ASP A 75 -19.23 4.00 2.21
N ASP A 76 -19.14 4.30 3.50
CA ASP A 76 -18.47 5.48 4.07
C ASP A 76 -16.95 5.31 4.27
N MET A 77 -16.37 4.40 3.48
CA MET A 77 -14.97 4.03 3.57
C MET A 77 -14.09 5.02 2.84
N GLU A 78 -12.86 5.19 3.32
CA GLU A 78 -11.91 6.16 2.78
C GLU A 78 -10.75 5.50 2.02
N GLY A 79 -10.52 4.20 2.25
CA GLY A 79 -9.43 3.48 1.60
C GLY A 79 -9.51 1.95 1.71
N LEU A 80 -8.91 1.26 0.75
CA LEU A 80 -8.81 -0.19 0.70
C LEU A 80 -7.41 -0.59 0.20
N TYR A 81 -6.63 -1.25 1.04
CA TYR A 81 -5.34 -1.86 0.69
C TYR A 81 -5.58 -3.33 0.39
N LEU A 82 -5.29 -3.77 -0.83
CA LEU A 82 -5.39 -5.16 -1.23
C LEU A 82 -4.02 -5.70 -1.57
N ILE A 83 -3.62 -6.75 -0.85
CA ILE A 83 -2.44 -7.55 -1.15
C ILE A 83 -2.72 -8.35 -2.43
N ASP A 84 -1.88 -8.13 -3.44
CA ASP A 84 -1.85 -8.84 -4.71
C ASP A 84 -0.79 -9.95 -4.60
N LEU A 85 -1.26 -11.19 -4.46
CA LEU A 85 -0.40 -12.36 -4.23
C LEU A 85 0.47 -12.70 -5.44
N ASP A 86 -0.01 -12.45 -6.65
CA ASP A 86 0.71 -12.77 -7.88
C ASP A 86 1.93 -11.88 -8.08
N HIS A 87 1.87 -10.64 -7.58
CA HIS A 87 2.91 -9.63 -7.76
C HIS A 87 3.72 -9.36 -6.50
N ALA A 88 3.41 -10.02 -5.39
CA ALA A 88 3.88 -9.63 -4.06
C ALA A 88 3.75 -8.10 -3.85
N GLY A 89 2.55 -7.59 -4.13
CA GLY A 89 2.27 -6.17 -4.21
C GLY A 89 1.07 -5.75 -3.38
N ILE A 90 0.87 -4.45 -3.28
CA ILE A 90 -0.29 -3.83 -2.64
C ILE A 90 -0.93 -2.86 -3.64
N GLY A 91 -2.20 -3.05 -3.93
CA GLY A 91 -3.04 -2.03 -4.55
C GLY A 91 -3.76 -1.21 -3.49
N PHE A 92 -3.62 0.10 -3.52
CA PHE A 92 -4.41 1.00 -2.67
C PHE A 92 -5.51 1.65 -3.52
N TYR A 93 -6.75 1.47 -3.08
CA TYR A 93 -7.97 1.93 -3.73
C TYR A 93 -8.64 2.98 -2.86
N VAL A 94 -9.22 3.98 -3.51
CA VAL A 94 -10.03 5.02 -2.87
C VAL A 94 -11.37 5.13 -3.61
N PRO A 95 -12.47 5.46 -2.94
CA PRO A 95 -13.73 5.70 -3.64
C PRO A 95 -13.66 6.98 -4.47
N ASP A 96 -14.25 6.96 -5.66
CA ASP A 96 -14.52 8.18 -6.41
C ASP A 96 -15.77 8.91 -5.90
N ARG A 97 -16.16 10.00 -6.57
CA ARG A 97 -17.36 10.78 -6.22
C ARG A 97 -18.66 9.99 -6.36
N ALA A 98 -18.68 8.93 -7.17
CA ALA A 98 -19.81 8.02 -7.33
C ALA A 98 -19.72 6.83 -6.36
N ARG A 99 -18.76 6.83 -5.43
CA ARG A 99 -18.46 5.75 -4.48
C ARG A 99 -18.07 4.45 -5.17
N ASN A 100 -17.46 4.49 -6.36
CA ASN A 100 -16.86 3.28 -6.95
C ASN A 100 -15.40 3.19 -6.53
N TRP A 101 -14.89 1.98 -6.32
CA TRP A 101 -13.46 1.80 -6.09
C TRP A 101 -12.65 2.25 -7.30
N ARG A 102 -11.63 3.06 -7.05
CA ARG A 102 -10.62 3.43 -8.03
C ARG A 102 -9.26 3.08 -7.50
N LEU A 103 -8.49 2.34 -8.30
CA LEU A 103 -7.08 2.13 -8.02
C LEU A 103 -6.38 3.49 -7.97
N TYR A 104 -5.83 3.81 -6.80
CA TYR A 104 -5.15 5.07 -6.54
C TYR A 104 -3.64 4.94 -6.69
N SER A 105 -3.07 3.84 -6.19
CA SER A 105 -1.63 3.57 -6.29
C SER A 105 -1.33 2.08 -6.16
N ARG A 106 -0.16 1.64 -6.67
CA ARG A 106 0.39 0.29 -6.46
C ARG A 106 1.77 0.38 -5.84
N HIS A 107 2.11 -0.62 -5.04
CA HIS A 107 3.36 -0.70 -4.28
C HIS A 107 3.87 -2.14 -4.28
N LEU A 108 5.17 -2.36 -4.42
CA LEU A 108 5.75 -3.68 -4.15
C LEU A 108 5.90 -3.90 -2.64
N LEU A 109 5.73 -5.13 -2.17
CA LEU A 109 6.08 -5.57 -0.81
C LEU A 109 7.59 -5.79 -0.65
N ASP A 110 8.29 -6.11 -1.75
CA ASP A 110 9.75 -6.23 -1.73
C ASP A 110 10.44 -4.92 -1.41
N GLY A 111 10.75 -4.76 -0.14
CA GLY A 111 11.48 -3.63 0.40
C GLY A 111 12.99 -3.75 0.32
N SER A 112 13.53 -4.78 -0.36
CA SER A 112 14.97 -4.86 -0.55
C SER A 112 15.45 -3.60 -1.28
N ASP A 113 16.42 -2.93 -0.67
CA ASP A 113 16.96 -1.62 -1.06
C ASP A 113 16.08 -0.39 -0.72
N ASP A 114 14.93 -0.47 -0.04
CA ASP A 114 13.98 0.67 0.14
C ASP A 114 14.59 2.07 0.39
N LEU A 115 14.09 3.07 -0.36
CA LEU A 115 14.52 4.48 -0.20
C LEU A 115 14.00 5.08 1.10
N PHE A 116 12.89 4.54 1.61
CA PHE A 116 12.22 4.96 2.84
C PHE A 116 12.04 3.75 3.73
N THR A 117 12.60 3.83 4.93
CA THR A 117 12.49 2.78 5.95
C THR A 117 11.66 3.29 7.12
N LEU A 118 10.90 2.41 7.75
CA LEU A 118 10.13 2.74 8.94
C LEU A 118 10.96 2.40 10.19
N ASP A 119 11.09 3.37 11.09
CA ASP A 119 11.74 3.24 12.39
C ASP A 119 10.68 3.58 13.45
N GLY A 120 10.03 2.54 13.99
CA GLY A 120 8.83 2.68 14.81
C GLY A 120 7.67 3.30 14.02
N SER A 121 7.33 4.56 14.33
CA SER A 121 6.29 5.31 13.63
C SER A 121 6.85 6.40 12.70
N THR A 122 8.16 6.47 12.56
CA THR A 122 8.83 7.54 11.80
C THR A 122 9.43 6.99 10.52
N ILE A 123 9.45 7.79 9.47
CA ILE A 123 9.98 7.38 8.16
C ILE A 123 11.33 8.03 7.94
N ARG A 124 12.34 7.21 7.66
CA ARG A 124 13.71 7.67 7.41
C ARG A 124 14.09 7.46 5.95
N CYS A 125 14.59 8.53 5.32
CA CYS A 125 15.22 8.42 4.00
C CYS A 125 16.59 7.73 4.13
N THR A 126 16.81 6.65 3.40
CA THR A 126 18.08 5.89 3.46
C THR A 126 19.25 6.62 2.79
N THR A 127 18.97 7.59 1.90
CA THR A 127 20.01 8.40 1.23
C THR A 127 20.58 9.51 2.10
N CYS A 128 19.73 10.26 2.83
CA CYS A 128 20.16 11.45 3.59
C CYS A 128 19.85 11.40 5.08
N ALA A 129 19.27 10.31 5.57
CA ALA A 129 18.85 10.12 6.96
C ALA A 129 17.79 11.12 7.49
N ALA A 130 17.20 11.95 6.63
CA ALA A 130 16.09 12.83 7.02
C ALA A 130 14.90 12.00 7.51
N VAL A 131 14.25 12.46 8.57
CA VAL A 131 13.14 11.79 9.27
C VAL A 131 11.86 12.57 9.03
N ASP A 132 10.78 11.88 8.66
CA ASP A 132 9.44 12.39 8.35
C ASP A 132 9.38 13.49 7.28
N GLU A 133 10.48 13.72 6.57
CA GLU A 133 10.62 14.61 5.42
C GLU A 133 10.21 13.87 4.14
N VAL A 134 8.95 13.44 4.08
CA VAL A 134 8.41 12.62 3.01
C VAL A 134 7.14 13.21 2.44
N ARG A 135 7.06 13.24 1.10
CA ARG A 135 5.87 13.59 0.35
C ARG A 135 5.43 12.41 -0.50
N PHE A 136 4.16 12.07 -0.43
CA PHE A 136 3.52 11.15 -1.36
C PHE A 136 2.69 11.91 -2.39
N SER A 137 2.69 11.41 -3.61
CA SER A 137 1.86 11.89 -4.69
C SER A 137 1.58 10.79 -5.70
N THR A 138 0.54 10.97 -6.50
CA THR A 138 0.29 10.13 -7.67
C THR A 138 0.44 10.96 -8.94
N ALA A 139 0.93 10.34 -10.01
CA ALA A 139 1.12 10.97 -11.32
C ALA A 139 0.62 10.03 -12.42
N HIS A 140 0.14 10.57 -13.54
CA HIS A 140 -0.21 9.72 -14.68
C HIS A 140 1.03 8.99 -15.19
N THR A 141 0.90 7.68 -15.34
CA THR A 141 2.00 6.85 -15.81
C THR A 141 2.37 7.21 -17.25
N ALA A 142 3.66 7.24 -17.57
CA ALA A 142 4.14 7.50 -18.93
C ALA A 142 4.02 6.26 -19.84
N THR A 143 3.87 5.07 -19.26
CA THR A 143 3.97 3.78 -19.97
C THR A 143 2.63 3.11 -20.24
N GLY A 144 1.49 3.76 -19.96
CA GLY A 144 0.18 3.15 -20.14
C GLY A 144 -0.96 3.86 -19.42
N SER A 145 -1.94 3.09 -18.95
CA SER A 145 -3.07 3.59 -18.16
C SER A 145 -2.81 3.41 -16.66
N GLY A 146 -3.28 4.37 -15.86
CA GLY A 146 -3.19 4.34 -14.40
C GLY A 146 -2.31 5.45 -13.82
N LEU A 147 -2.02 5.31 -12.53
CA LEU A 147 -1.26 6.27 -11.76
C LEU A 147 0.00 5.61 -11.18
N ASP A 148 1.14 6.24 -11.42
CA ASP A 148 2.38 5.97 -10.71
C ASP A 148 2.25 6.50 -9.28
N ALA A 149 2.69 5.70 -8.31
CA ALA A 149 2.83 6.09 -6.92
C ALA A 149 4.23 6.66 -6.70
N VAL A 150 4.34 7.90 -6.26
CA VAL A 150 5.63 8.57 -6.07
C VAL A 150 5.79 8.99 -4.62
N VAL A 151 6.86 8.49 -3.98
CA VAL A 151 7.27 8.88 -2.63
C VAL A 151 8.59 9.62 -2.74
N THR A 152 8.65 10.85 -2.23
CA THR A 152 9.78 11.77 -2.39
C THR A 152 10.27 12.25 -1.04
N CYS A 153 11.59 12.25 -0.83
CA CYS A 153 12.19 12.91 0.32
C CYS A 153 12.22 14.42 0.07
N THR A 154 11.51 15.20 0.87
CA THR A 154 11.47 16.67 0.73
C THR A 154 12.80 17.34 1.07
N HIS A 155 13.65 16.65 1.84
CA HIS A 155 14.99 17.12 2.19
C HIS A 155 15.98 17.00 1.03
N CYS A 156 16.29 15.78 0.58
CA CYS A 156 17.30 15.54 -0.45
C CYS A 156 16.75 15.50 -1.88
N GLY A 157 15.43 15.34 -2.05
CA GLY A 157 14.74 15.26 -3.33
C GLY A 157 14.77 13.88 -4.00
N CYS A 158 15.37 12.86 -3.37
CA CYS A 158 15.32 11.50 -3.91
C CYS A 158 13.88 10.99 -3.89
N ALA A 159 13.48 10.24 -4.92
CA ALA A 159 12.15 9.67 -5.00
C ALA A 159 12.18 8.20 -5.42
N GLU A 160 11.18 7.47 -4.93
CA GLU A 160 10.83 6.13 -5.37
C GLU A 160 9.46 6.19 -6.05
N THR A 161 9.40 5.63 -7.25
CA THR A 161 8.18 5.55 -8.05
C THR A 161 7.82 4.09 -8.26
N THR A 162 6.56 3.73 -8.00
CA THR A 162 6.02 2.42 -8.39
C THR A 162 4.93 2.62 -9.45
N THR A 163 5.08 1.94 -10.59
CA THR A 163 4.12 2.03 -11.70
C THR A 163 2.90 1.14 -11.47
N PRO A 164 1.80 1.33 -12.21
CA PRO A 164 0.67 0.40 -12.22
C PRO A 164 1.05 -1.04 -12.56
N ALA A 165 2.16 -1.28 -13.26
CA ALA A 165 2.66 -2.62 -13.59
C ALA A 165 3.56 -3.22 -12.49
N PHE A 166 3.54 -2.66 -11.28
CA PHE A 166 4.42 -3.04 -10.17
C PHE A 166 5.92 -2.89 -10.50
N THR A 167 6.28 -2.02 -11.44
CA THR A 167 7.69 -1.68 -11.69
C THR A 167 8.14 -0.58 -10.75
N ARG A 168 9.29 -0.75 -10.09
CA ARG A 168 9.89 0.28 -9.22
C ARG A 168 11.02 1.01 -9.93
N HIS A 169 11.05 2.34 -9.78
CA HIS A 169 12.11 3.21 -10.28
C HIS A 169 12.54 4.20 -9.21
N ARG A 170 13.79 4.66 -9.28
CA ARG A 170 14.33 5.68 -8.38
C ARG A 170 14.88 6.85 -9.15
N THR A 171 14.71 8.02 -8.57
CA THR A 171 15.38 9.23 -9.01
C THR A 171 16.23 9.77 -7.88
N THR A 172 17.45 10.14 -8.22
CA THR A 172 18.32 10.88 -7.29
C THR A 172 17.85 12.32 -7.23
N GLY A 173 17.72 12.86 -6.04
CA GLY A 173 17.43 14.27 -5.87
C GLY A 173 18.59 15.15 -6.32
N PRO A 174 18.37 16.48 -6.46
CA PRO A 174 19.39 17.42 -6.94
C PRO A 174 20.61 17.57 -5.99
N GLY A 175 20.72 16.77 -4.93
CA GLY A 175 21.81 16.83 -3.97
C GLY A 175 21.86 18.18 -3.29
N LYS A 176 21.04 18.39 -2.25
CA LYS A 176 21.33 19.47 -1.31
C LYS A 176 22.56 19.07 -0.51
N ARG A 177 23.73 19.52 -0.97
CA ARG A 177 24.99 19.51 -0.22
C ARG A 177 24.87 20.41 1.01
#